data_AF-A0A958DE76-F1
#
_entry.id   AF-A0A958DE76-F1
#
_cell.length_a   1.000
_cell.length_b   1.000
_cell.length_c   1.000
_cell.angle_alpha   90.00
_cell.angle_beta   90.00
_cell.angle_gamma   90.00
#
_symmetry.space_group_name_H-M   'P 1'
#
loop_
_entity.id
_entity.type
_entity.pdbx_description
1 polymer ?
#
loop_
_entity_poly.entity_id
_entity_poly.type
_entity_poly.pdbx_seq_one_letter_code
_entity_poly.pdbx_strand_id
1 'polypeptide(L)'
;YYLYARGDGKADLWRKRHLIRYLTYLVALPVLLALAVLHHPLWLLLLLVGGLAYCWRPFQRLRPQWAGYSALQRLWAMLLIPVIRVTGDVAKMIGYPAGLRWRRANRERPEIHWRSKLDSGQRYG
;
A
#
# COMPACT_ATOMS: atom_id res chain seq x y z
N TYR A 1 -0.59 -5.86 9.90
CA TYR A 1 -0.43 -5.64 8.44
C TYR A 1 0.39 -6.70 7.71
N TYR A 2 1.53 -7.15 8.24
CA TYR A 2 2.38 -8.16 7.58
C TYR A 2 1.66 -9.49 7.30
N LEU A 3 1.04 -10.11 8.32
CA LEU A 3 0.35 -11.39 8.16
C LEU A 3 -0.81 -11.32 7.18
N TYR A 4 -1.53 -10.20 7.19
CA TYR A 4 -2.59 -9.90 6.22
C TYR A 4 -2.05 -9.89 4.78
N ALA A 5 -0.99 -9.12 4.51
CA ALA A 5 -0.38 -9.05 3.18
C ALA A 5 0.29 -10.36 2.74
N ARG A 6 0.81 -11.13 3.70
CA ARG A 6 1.27 -12.50 3.45
C ARG A 6 0.11 -13.38 3.00
N GLY A 7 -1.05 -13.28 3.66
CA GLY A 7 -2.30 -13.89 3.22
C GLY A 7 -2.67 -13.49 1.79
N ASP A 8 -2.62 -12.19 1.47
CA ASP A 8 -2.87 -11.68 0.13
C ASP A 8 -1.93 -12.32 -0.91
N GLY A 9 -0.64 -12.48 -0.58
CA GLY A 9 0.33 -13.13 -1.46
C GLY A 9 0.07 -14.63 -1.64
N LYS A 10 -0.41 -15.34 -0.62
CA LYS A 10 -0.81 -16.75 -0.72
C LYS A 10 -2.04 -16.93 -1.62
N ALA A 11 -3.04 -16.09 -1.39
CA ALA A 11 -4.30 -16.08 -2.13
C ALA A 11 -4.20 -15.38 -3.50
N ASP A 12 -3.04 -14.79 -3.82
CA ASP A 12 -2.77 -14.10 -5.07
C ASP A 12 -3.65 -12.87 -5.30
N LEU A 13 -4.02 -12.23 -4.21
CA LEU A 13 -4.98 -11.14 -4.14
C LEU A 13 -4.30 -9.79 -4.41
N TRP A 14 -5.00 -8.93 -5.16
CA TRP A 14 -4.74 -7.49 -5.19
C TRP A 14 -3.38 -7.11 -5.81
N ARG A 15 -2.85 -7.96 -6.71
CA ARG A 15 -1.57 -7.78 -7.43
C ARG A 15 -1.34 -6.35 -7.93
N LYS A 16 -2.32 -5.76 -8.63
CA LYS A 16 -2.24 -4.40 -9.18
C LYS A 16 -1.94 -3.35 -8.10
N ARG A 17 -2.57 -3.47 -6.93
CA ARG A 17 -2.36 -2.54 -5.79
C ARG A 17 -0.98 -2.72 -5.15
N HIS A 18 -0.46 -3.95 -5.09
CA HIS A 18 0.91 -4.18 -4.65
C HIS A 18 1.92 -3.63 -5.65
N LEU A 19 1.71 -3.84 -6.95
CA LEU A 19 2.57 -3.29 -8.00
C LEU A 19 2.66 -1.76 -7.93
N ILE A 20 1.52 -1.07 -7.84
CA ILE A 20 1.50 0.40 -7.68
C ILE A 20 2.33 0.80 -6.46
N ARG A 21 2.17 0.11 -5.32
CA ARG A 21 2.95 0.39 -4.11
C ARG A 21 4.46 0.26 -4.35
N TYR A 22 4.91 -0.83 -4.97
CA TYR A 22 6.33 -1.00 -5.31
C TYR A 22 6.83 0.09 -6.25
N LEU A 23 6.08 0.41 -7.30
CA LEU A 23 6.46 1.46 -8.25
C LEU A 23 6.55 2.82 -7.56
N THR A 24 5.60 3.16 -6.69
CA THR A 24 5.63 4.42 -5.94
C THR A 24 6.86 4.53 -5.05
N TYR A 25 7.15 3.51 -4.25
CA TYR A 25 8.21 3.58 -3.25
C TYR A 25 9.62 3.31 -3.81
N LEU A 26 9.76 2.42 -4.79
CA LEU A 26 11.07 2.00 -5.31
C LEU A 26 11.48 2.72 -6.60
N VAL A 27 10.54 3.38 -7.28
CA VAL A 27 10.82 4.06 -8.55
C VAL A 27 10.43 5.53 -8.47
N ALA A 28 9.15 5.85 -8.31
CA ALA A 28 8.67 7.23 -8.41
C ALA A 28 9.30 8.14 -7.34
N LEU A 29 9.33 7.70 -6.08
CA LEU A 29 9.92 8.48 -4.99
C LEU A 29 11.43 8.72 -5.20
N PRO A 30 12.29 7.70 -5.42
CA PRO A 30 13.71 7.92 -5.70
C PRO A 30 13.97 8.78 -6.93
N VAL A 31 13.24 8.56 -8.03
CA VAL A 31 13.40 9.34 -9.27
C VAL A 31 13.06 10.80 -9.02
N LEU A 32 11.95 11.11 -8.35
CA LEU A 32 11.57 12.50 -8.07
C LEU A 32 12.54 13.20 -7.11
N LEU A 33 13.09 12.48 -6.12
CA LEU A 33 14.15 13.01 -5.27
C LEU A 33 15.44 13.28 -6.06
N ALA A 34 15.84 12.35 -6.93
CA ALA A 34 17.00 12.55 -7.80
C ALA A 34 16.80 13.74 -8.74
N LEU A 35 15.62 13.88 -9.36
CA LEU A 35 15.30 15.03 -10.19
C LEU A 35 15.31 16.35 -9.40
N ALA A 36 14.84 16.33 -8.16
CA ALA A 36 14.87 17.51 -7.29
C ALA A 36 16.30 17.99 -6.99
N VAL A 37 17.21 17.05 -6.75
CA VAL A 37 18.62 17.33 -6.43
C VAL A 37 19.44 17.67 -7.68
N LEU A 38 19.25 16.91 -8.76
CA LEU A 38 20.10 16.98 -9.96
C LEU A 38 19.64 18.03 -10.97
N HIS A 39 18.34 18.40 -10.98
CA HIS A 39 17.80 19.30 -11.97
C HIS A 39 17.16 20.55 -11.37
N HIS A 40 16.12 20.41 -10.54
CA HIS A 40 15.39 21.58 -10.02
C HIS A 40 14.54 21.26 -8.79
N PRO A 41 14.55 22.08 -7.72
CA PRO A 41 13.79 21.79 -6.49
C PRO A 41 12.26 21.76 -6.70
N LEU A 42 11.74 22.24 -7.83
CA LEU A 42 10.30 22.16 -8.16
C LEU A 42 9.77 20.71 -8.22
N TRP A 43 10.63 19.72 -8.46
CA TRP A 43 10.23 18.32 -8.36
C TRP A 43 9.76 17.93 -6.96
N LEU A 44 10.18 18.66 -5.91
CA LEU A 44 9.64 18.51 -4.55
C LEU A 44 8.17 18.91 -4.45
N LEU A 45 7.68 19.83 -5.29
CA LEU A 45 6.25 20.16 -5.32
C LEU A 45 5.43 18.97 -5.79
N LEU A 46 5.93 18.19 -6.76
CA LEU A 46 5.24 16.99 -7.20
C LEU A 46 5.20 15.93 -6.10
N LEU A 47 6.29 15.80 -5.33
CA LEU A 47 6.31 14.95 -4.12
C LEU A 47 5.32 15.44 -3.06
N LEU A 48 5.24 16.75 -2.84
CA LEU A 48 4.31 17.34 -1.89
C LEU A 48 2.86 17.07 -2.30
N VAL A 49 2.50 17.33 -3.55
CA VAL A 49 1.16 17.06 -4.10
C VAL A 49 0.83 15.56 -4.01
N GLY A 50 1.78 14.69 -4.36
CA GLY A 50 1.63 13.24 -4.23
C GLY A 50 1.41 12.80 -2.78
N GLY A 51 2.16 13.36 -1.83
CA GLY A 51 2.01 13.09 -0.40
C GLY A 51 0.66 13.56 0.16
N LEU A 52 0.19 14.73 -0.26
CA LEU A 52 -1.14 15.25 0.08
C LEU A 52 -2.25 14.36 -0.48
N ALA A 53 -2.16 13.98 -1.76
CA ALA A 53 -3.12 13.06 -2.38
C ALA A 53 -3.14 11.68 -1.69
N TYR A 54 -1.97 11.18 -1.30
CA TYR A 54 -1.81 9.92 -0.57
C TYR A 54 -2.46 9.96 0.83
N CYS A 55 -2.44 11.12 1.48
CA CYS A 55 -3.04 11.36 2.80
C CYS A 55 -4.49 11.90 2.75
N TRP A 56 -4.99 12.26 1.57
CA TRP A 56 -6.28 12.92 1.40
C TRP A 56 -7.46 12.10 1.92
N ARG A 57 -7.55 10.82 1.52
CA ARG A 57 -8.61 9.92 1.99
C ARG A 57 -8.60 9.67 3.49
N PRO A 58 -7.47 9.32 4.14
CA PRO A 58 -7.45 9.15 5.60
C PRO A 58 -7.75 10.46 6.33
N PHE A 59 -7.34 11.60 5.79
CA PHE A 59 -7.70 12.91 6.33
C PHE A 59 -9.22 13.16 6.27
N GLN A 60 -9.86 12.88 5.13
CA GLN A 60 -11.32 12.97 4.99
C GLN A 60 -12.07 12.08 6.00
N ARG A 61 -11.53 10.90 6.33
CA ARG A 61 -12.11 10.00 7.34
C ARG A 61 -11.94 10.50 8.77
N LEU A 62 -10.87 11.24 9.03
CA LEU A 62 -10.57 11.80 10.33
C LEU A 62 -11.40 13.08 10.59
N ARG A 63 -11.70 13.87 9.56
CA ARG A 63 -12.40 15.16 9.68
C ARG A 63 -13.73 15.11 10.47
N PRO A 64 -14.63 14.11 10.27
CA PRO A 64 -15.86 14.01 11.06
C PRO A 64 -15.63 13.74 12.56
N GLN A 65 -14.46 13.20 12.93
CA GLN A 65 -14.11 12.84 14.30
C GLN A 65 -13.46 13.99 15.08
N TRP A 66 -13.38 15.20 14.49
CA TRP A 66 -12.72 16.35 15.11
C TRP A 66 -13.52 17.03 16.22
N ALA A 67 -14.82 16.75 16.32
CA ALA A 67 -15.69 17.27 17.38
C ALA A 67 -15.25 16.68 18.73
N GLY A 68 -14.34 17.39 19.41
CA GLY A 68 -13.73 16.95 20.68
C GLY A 68 -12.21 17.09 20.74
N TYR A 69 -11.53 17.33 19.61
CA TYR A 69 -10.07 17.52 19.60
C TYR A 69 -9.66 18.99 19.67
N SER A 70 -8.73 19.30 20.56
CA SER A 70 -7.99 20.57 20.60
C SER A 70 -7.13 20.76 19.34
N ALA A 71 -6.71 22.01 19.07
CA ALA A 71 -5.88 22.32 17.89
C ALA A 71 -4.57 21.50 17.85
N LEU A 72 -3.93 21.28 19.01
CA LEU A 72 -2.71 20.48 19.11
C LEU A 72 -2.99 18.99 18.82
N GLN A 73 -4.10 18.43 19.34
CA GLN A 73 -4.49 17.05 19.04
C GLN A 73 -4.81 16.85 17.55
N ARG A 74 -5.42 17.84 16.90
CA ARG A 74 -5.65 17.80 15.44
C ARG A 74 -4.32 17.79 14.68
N LEU A 75 -3.35 18.60 15.09
CA LEU A 75 -2.02 18.61 14.47
C LEU A 75 -1.31 17.26 14.62
N TRP A 76 -1.31 16.69 15.82
CA TRP A 76 -0.75 15.35 16.06
C TRP A 76 -1.43 14.28 15.23
N ALA A 77 -2.77 14.28 15.18
CA ALA A 77 -3.52 13.31 14.39
C ALA A 77 -3.20 13.43 12.89
N MET A 78 -3.05 14.66 12.36
CA MET A 78 -2.63 14.89 10.98
C MET A 78 -1.21 14.36 10.71
N LEU A 79 -0.26 14.59 11.62
CA LEU A 79 1.12 14.11 11.50
C LEU A 79 1.23 12.59 11.60
N LEU A 80 0.32 11.93 12.34
CA LEU A 80 0.29 10.47 12.45
C LEU A 80 -0.22 9.78 11.17
N ILE A 81 -1.05 10.44 10.36
CA ILE A 81 -1.59 9.87 9.11
C ILE A 81 -0.48 9.32 8.20
N PRO A 82 0.53 10.13 7.78
CA PRO A 82 1.57 9.64 6.89
C PRO A 82 2.39 8.52 7.54
N VAL A 83 2.68 8.60 8.85
CA VAL A 83 3.43 7.58 9.60
C VAL A 83 2.70 6.24 9.56
N ILE A 84 1.43 6.21 9.98
CA ILE A 84 0.59 4.99 9.99
C ILE A 84 0.49 4.38 8.58
N ARG A 85 0.32 5.24 7.57
CA ARG A 85 0.19 4.82 6.17
C ARG A 85 1.47 4.18 5.65
N VAL A 86 2.62 4.81 5.86
CA VAL A 86 3.93 4.31 5.44
C VAL A 86 4.25 3.01 6.17
N THR A 87 4.11 2.94 7.50
CA THR A 87 4.37 1.72 8.27
C THR A 87 3.50 0.55 7.80
N GLY A 88 2.21 0.81 7.53
CA GLY A 88 1.30 -0.20 6.99
C GLY A 88 1.67 -0.66 5.58
N ASP A 89 2.14 0.25 4.73
CA ASP A 89 2.57 -0.07 3.36
C ASP A 89 3.90 -0.82 3.33
N VAL A 90 4.87 -0.47 4.18
CA VAL A 90 6.12 -1.23 4.38
C VAL A 90 5.80 -2.65 4.84
N ALA A 91 4.96 -2.80 5.88
CA ALA A 91 4.55 -4.12 6.35
C ALA A 91 3.88 -4.95 5.24
N LYS A 92 3.11 -4.31 4.34
CA LYS A 92 2.51 -4.98 3.17
C LYS A 92 3.54 -5.35 2.10
N MET A 93 4.53 -4.50 1.84
CA MET A 93 5.63 -4.77 0.90
C MET A 93 6.52 -5.90 1.39
N ILE A 94 6.70 -6.08 2.70
CA ILE A 94 7.48 -7.22 3.22
C ILE A 94 6.62 -8.50 3.25
N GLY A 95 5.34 -8.38 3.64
CA GLY A 95 4.44 -9.53 3.78
C GLY A 95 4.07 -10.19 2.46
N TYR A 96 3.77 -9.40 1.42
CA TYR A 96 3.27 -9.92 0.15
C TYR A 96 4.25 -10.86 -0.58
N PRO A 97 5.56 -10.54 -0.70
CA PRO A 97 6.56 -11.47 -1.25
C PRO A 97 6.72 -12.74 -0.44
N ALA A 98 6.60 -12.68 0.89
CA ALA A 98 6.62 -13.88 1.74
C ALA A 98 5.41 -14.80 1.42
N GLY A 99 4.24 -14.21 1.16
CA GLY A 99 3.06 -14.93 0.68
C GLY A 99 3.26 -15.56 -0.70
N LEU A 100 3.82 -14.81 -1.64
CA LEU A 100 4.13 -15.31 -2.99
C LEU A 100 5.17 -16.43 -2.97
N ARG A 101 6.22 -16.30 -2.15
CA ARG A 101 7.24 -17.37 -1.97
C ARG A 101 6.59 -18.65 -1.44
N TRP A 102 5.73 -18.54 -0.43
CA TRP A 102 4.97 -19.68 0.08
C TRP A 102 4.07 -20.27 -1.01
N ARG A 103 3.36 -19.43 -1.77
CA ARG A 103 2.48 -19.87 -2.88
C ARG A 103 3.26 -20.64 -3.95
N ARG A 104 4.46 -20.18 -4.29
CA ARG A 104 5.35 -20.85 -5.24
C ARG A 104 5.81 -22.22 -4.75
N ALA A 105 6.17 -22.32 -3.47
CA ALA A 105 6.57 -23.58 -2.85
C ALA A 105 5.41 -24.58 -2.67
N ASN A 106 4.17 -24.10 -2.65
CA ASN A 106 2.98 -24.92 -2.40
C ASN A 106 2.12 -25.10 -3.66
N ARG A 107 2.67 -24.90 -4.87
CA ARG A 107 1.89 -24.90 -6.13
C ARG A 107 1.11 -26.19 -6.37
N GLU A 108 1.54 -27.32 -5.85
CA GLU A 108 0.85 -28.61 -6.01
C GLU A 108 -0.54 -28.64 -5.34
N ARG A 109 -0.79 -27.72 -4.40
CA ARG A 109 -2.07 -27.62 -3.70
C ARG A 109 -3.19 -27.12 -4.62
N PRO A 110 -4.27 -27.91 -4.85
CA PRO A 110 -5.34 -27.53 -5.76
C PRO A 110 -6.15 -26.30 -5.31
N GLU A 111 -6.16 -25.97 -4.02
CA GLU A 111 -6.80 -24.78 -3.45
C GLU A 111 -6.16 -23.46 -3.91
N ILE A 112 -4.91 -23.47 -4.37
CA ILE A 112 -4.19 -22.27 -4.81
C ILE A 112 -4.62 -21.83 -6.22
N HIS A 113 -5.18 -22.75 -7.00
CA HIS A 113 -5.66 -22.55 -8.38
C HIS A 113 -7.12 -22.11 -8.47
N TRP A 114 -7.63 -21.51 -7.39
CA TRP A 114 -9.01 -21.02 -7.29
C TRP A 114 -9.44 -20.13 -8.48
N ARG A 115 -8.54 -19.32 -9.05
CA ARG A 115 -8.82 -18.47 -10.21
C ARG A 115 -9.15 -19.28 -11.47
N SER A 116 -8.32 -20.26 -11.80
CA SER A 116 -8.57 -21.07 -13.01
C SER A 116 -9.84 -21.90 -12.85
N LYS A 117 -10.17 -22.35 -11.63
CA LYS A 117 -11.43 -23.05 -11.33
C LYS A 117 -12.67 -22.16 -11.48
N LEU A 118 -12.57 -20.90 -11.08
CA LEU A 118 -13.64 -19.90 -11.29
C LEU A 118 -13.83 -19.60 -12.77
N ASP A 119 -12.75 -19.36 -13.50
CA ASP A 119 -12.79 -19.04 -14.93
C ASP A 119 -13.30 -20.22 -15.77
N SER A 120 -13.07 -21.47 -15.31
CA SER A 120 -13.61 -22.69 -15.93
C SER A 120 -15.05 -23.01 -15.52
N GLY A 121 -15.74 -22.16 -14.75
CA GLY A 121 -17.14 -22.34 -14.37
C GLY A 121 -17.41 -23.45 -13.34
N GLN A 122 -16.37 -24.03 -12.72
CA GLN A 122 -16.58 -25.01 -11.65
C GLN A 122 -17.00 -24.30 -10.37
N ARG A 123 -18.26 -24.50 -9.96
CA ARG A 123 -18.74 -24.06 -8.64
C ARG A 123 -18.09 -24.92 -7.57
N TYR A 124 -17.66 -24.28 -6.48
CA TYR A 124 -17.25 -24.98 -5.26
C TYR A 124 -18.46 -25.77 -4.74
N GLY A 125 -18.41 -27.09 -4.90
CA GLY A 125 -19.27 -28.05 -4.20
C GLY A 125 -18.56 -28.51 -2.93
#